data_AF-A0A966TYG8-F1
#
_entry.id   AF-A0A966TYG8-F1
#
_cell.length_a   1.000
_cell.length_b   1.000
_cell.length_c   1.000
_cell.angle_alpha   90.00
_cell.angle_beta   90.00
_cell.angle_gamma   90.00
#
_symmetry.space_group_name_H-M   'P 1'
#
loop_
_entity.id
_entity.type
_entity.pdbx_description
1 polymer ?
#
loop_
_entity_poly.entity_id
_entity_poly.type
_entity_poly.pdbx_seq_one_letter_code
_entity_poly.pdbx_strand_id
1 'polypeptide(L)'
;MGIGFVYFLVSRNRVAPQYRSAVTMSAMICGIAAYHYWRIFGQFADGGTWNEGYRYADWLLTVPLLVAELVVVSGLSKEAAKKTTPRLVVAALLMIATGYPGETAADGSSTRTVWGIISSIFMLYVLYELFAGEVGKALKSQSGEVGSKLNNVRYLLLFTWGVYPIAYILGDEKSWLADTLGLSGRTQRVTEPPKAHAISRPSGWKERPRSKDRGLSHSSPSLRSASRCTCRIVDAEDSIARCRFNASSTTLPTETPRSAANCSMFR
;
A
#
# COMPACT_ATOMS: atom_id res chain seq x y z
N MET A 1 -0.40 -10.65 -5.00
CA MET A 1 0.87 -11.12 -5.59
C MET A 1 0.84 -12.61 -5.91
N GLY A 2 0.61 -13.52 -4.95
CA GLY A 2 0.59 -14.97 -5.22
C GLY A 2 -0.39 -15.42 -6.32
N ILE A 3 -1.62 -14.88 -6.33
CA ILE A 3 -2.60 -15.15 -7.40
C ILE A 3 -2.09 -14.65 -8.76
N GLY A 4 -1.44 -13.49 -8.80
CA GLY A 4 -0.86 -12.91 -10.02
C GLY A 4 0.23 -13.79 -10.61
N PHE A 5 1.10 -14.37 -9.77
CA PHE A 5 2.12 -15.33 -10.20
C PHE A 5 1.50 -16.52 -10.95
N VAL A 6 0.47 -17.16 -10.37
CA VAL A 6 -0.23 -18.28 -11.00
C VAL A 6 -0.92 -17.85 -12.30
N TYR A 7 -1.62 -16.72 -12.28
CA TYR A 7 -2.31 -16.19 -13.45
C TYR A 7 -1.36 -15.96 -14.63
N PHE A 8 -0.22 -15.30 -14.40
CA PHE A 8 0.75 -15.04 -15.47
C PHE A 8 1.41 -16.31 -16.00
N LEU A 9 1.72 -17.28 -15.14
CA LEU A 9 2.23 -18.58 -15.58
C LEU A 9 1.25 -19.31 -16.51
N VAL A 10 -0.02 -19.37 -16.14
CA VAL A 10 -1.06 -20.07 -16.92
C VAL A 10 -1.40 -19.30 -18.20
N SER A 11 -1.37 -17.97 -18.18
CA SER A 11 -1.72 -17.13 -19.32
C SER A 11 -0.60 -16.97 -20.36
N ARG A 12 0.64 -17.38 -20.05
CA ARG A 12 1.80 -17.26 -20.96
C ARG A 12 1.55 -17.76 -22.37
N ASN A 13 0.88 -18.91 -22.53
CA ASN A 13 0.65 -19.48 -23.86
C ASN A 13 -0.50 -18.82 -24.63
N ARG A 14 -1.24 -17.89 -24.00
CA ARG A 14 -2.32 -17.11 -24.62
C ARG A 14 -1.84 -15.84 -25.32
N VAL A 15 -0.57 -15.49 -25.17
CA VAL A 15 0.05 -14.35 -25.87
C VAL A 15 0.99 -14.81 -26.99
N ALA A 16 1.21 -13.94 -27.97
CA ALA A 16 2.11 -14.19 -29.08
C ALA A 16 3.53 -14.52 -28.58
N PRO A 17 4.29 -15.40 -29.27
CA PRO A 17 5.60 -15.87 -28.82
C PRO A 17 6.58 -14.75 -28.43
N GLN A 18 6.56 -13.62 -29.15
CA GLN A 18 7.44 -12.48 -28.87
C GLN A 18 7.21 -11.80 -27.51
N TYR A 19 6.00 -11.92 -26.92
CA TYR A 19 5.64 -11.29 -25.65
C TYR A 19 5.63 -12.26 -24.47
N ARG A 20 5.92 -13.55 -24.71
CA ARG A 20 5.89 -14.57 -23.64
C ARG A 20 6.93 -14.33 -22.56
N SER A 21 8.08 -13.76 -22.92
CA SER A 21 9.11 -13.36 -21.96
C SER A 21 8.60 -12.26 -21.02
N ALA A 22 7.82 -11.31 -21.52
CA ALA A 22 7.19 -10.28 -20.70
C ALA A 22 6.28 -10.91 -19.63
N VAL A 23 5.37 -11.78 -20.05
CA VAL A 23 4.45 -12.48 -19.12
C VAL A 23 5.21 -13.35 -18.10
N THR A 24 6.30 -14.00 -18.52
CA THR A 24 7.16 -14.75 -17.58
C THR A 24 7.85 -13.82 -16.57
N MET A 25 8.29 -12.63 -16.98
CA MET A 25 8.82 -11.62 -16.06
C MET A 25 7.76 -11.13 -15.08
N SER A 26 6.53 -10.85 -15.53
CA SER A 26 5.43 -10.45 -14.63
C SER A 26 5.13 -11.54 -13.60
N ALA A 27 5.18 -12.83 -14.01
CA ALA A 27 5.07 -13.94 -13.08
C ALA A 27 6.19 -13.90 -12.03
N MET A 28 7.46 -13.83 -12.45
CA MET A 28 8.61 -13.76 -11.53
C MET A 28 8.48 -12.58 -10.56
N ILE A 29 8.14 -11.39 -11.04
CA ILE A 29 7.92 -10.20 -10.21
C ILE A 29 6.85 -10.46 -9.15
N CYS A 30 5.70 -11.02 -9.54
CA CYS A 30 4.63 -11.36 -8.60
C CYS A 30 5.07 -12.41 -7.58
N GLY A 31 5.86 -13.41 -7.98
CA GLY A 31 6.37 -14.45 -7.08
C GLY A 31 7.37 -13.90 -6.06
N ILE A 32 8.34 -13.12 -6.52
CA ILE A 32 9.36 -12.48 -5.67
C ILE A 32 8.69 -11.53 -4.67
N ALA A 33 7.77 -10.67 -5.15
CA ALA A 33 7.04 -9.76 -4.29
C ALA A 33 6.18 -10.51 -3.27
N ALA A 34 5.50 -11.60 -3.68
CA ALA A 34 4.71 -12.41 -2.74
C ALA A 34 5.56 -12.96 -1.59
N TYR A 35 6.75 -13.48 -1.90
CA TYR A 35 7.67 -13.99 -0.88
C TYR A 35 8.15 -12.89 0.07
N HIS A 36 8.59 -11.75 -0.45
CA HIS A 36 9.10 -10.65 0.39
C HIS A 36 7.99 -10.04 1.26
N TYR A 37 6.77 -9.87 0.73
CA TYR A 37 5.64 -9.40 1.53
C TYR A 37 5.24 -10.40 2.62
N TRP A 38 5.34 -11.71 2.37
CA TRP A 38 5.18 -12.69 3.44
C TRP A 38 6.25 -12.50 4.51
N ARG A 39 7.52 -12.37 4.15
CA ARG A 39 8.60 -12.13 5.13
C ARG A 39 8.36 -10.88 5.99
N ILE A 40 7.98 -9.76 5.36
CA ILE A 40 7.66 -8.50 6.06
C ILE A 40 6.45 -8.67 6.98
N PHE A 41 5.38 -9.33 6.49
CA PHE A 41 4.19 -9.60 7.30
C PHE A 41 4.50 -10.50 8.50
N GLY A 42 5.33 -11.53 8.32
CA GLY A 42 5.76 -12.41 9.41
C GLY A 42 6.50 -11.64 10.50
N GLN A 43 7.47 -10.80 10.13
CA GLN A 43 8.16 -9.96 11.10
C GLN A 43 7.22 -9.01 11.84
N PHE A 44 6.25 -8.42 11.14
CA PHE A 44 5.25 -7.57 11.76
C PHE A 44 4.38 -8.35 12.77
N ALA A 45 3.95 -9.56 12.40
CA ALA A 45 3.15 -10.43 13.27
C ALA A 45 3.92 -10.89 14.52
N ASP A 46 5.23 -11.09 14.40
CA ASP A 46 6.11 -11.50 15.50
C ASP A 46 6.53 -10.32 16.41
N GLY A 47 6.01 -9.11 16.18
CA GLY A 47 6.36 -7.90 16.94
C GLY A 47 7.77 -7.37 16.65
N GLY A 48 8.38 -7.80 15.53
CA GLY A 48 9.67 -7.30 15.08
C GLY A 48 9.61 -5.86 14.61
N THR A 49 10.78 -5.22 14.52
CA THR A 49 10.91 -3.89 13.91
C THR A 49 10.75 -3.98 12.39
N TRP A 50 10.23 -2.91 11.79
CA TRP A 50 10.22 -2.78 10.35
C TRP A 50 11.66 -2.90 9.80
N ASN A 51 11.83 -3.67 8.73
CA ASN A 51 13.13 -3.91 8.11
C ASN A 51 13.04 -3.56 6.62
N GLU A 52 13.63 -2.43 6.27
CA GLU A 52 13.66 -1.86 4.93
C GLU A 52 14.45 -2.75 3.96
N GLY A 53 15.41 -3.53 4.47
CA GLY A 53 16.23 -4.46 3.71
C GLY A 53 15.42 -5.48 2.91
N TYR A 54 14.29 -5.97 3.43
CA TYR A 54 13.41 -6.87 2.66
C TYR A 54 12.78 -6.19 1.45
N ARG A 55 12.46 -4.89 1.54
CA ARG A 55 11.93 -4.13 0.39
C ARG A 55 13.03 -3.83 -0.63
N TYR A 56 14.23 -3.47 -0.18
CA TYR A 56 15.34 -3.24 -1.10
C TYR A 56 15.82 -4.52 -1.79
N ALA A 57 15.78 -5.67 -1.11
CA ALA A 57 16.04 -6.98 -1.73
C ALA A 57 14.99 -7.33 -2.81
N ASP A 58 13.71 -7.09 -2.53
CA ASP A 58 12.63 -7.23 -3.51
C ASP A 58 12.85 -6.32 -4.72
N TRP A 59 13.15 -5.04 -4.50
CA TRP A 59 13.36 -4.06 -5.57
C TRP A 59 14.59 -4.36 -6.42
N LEU A 60 15.68 -4.83 -5.82
CA LEU A 60 16.90 -5.17 -6.56
C LEU A 60 16.65 -6.26 -7.61
N LEU A 61 15.66 -7.13 -7.38
CA LEU A 61 15.26 -8.17 -8.32
C LEU A 61 14.11 -7.72 -9.24
N THR A 62 13.09 -7.07 -8.68
CA THR A 62 11.85 -6.77 -9.41
C THR A 62 11.94 -5.54 -10.31
N VAL A 63 12.65 -4.49 -9.89
CA VAL A 63 12.76 -3.24 -10.67
C VAL A 63 13.48 -3.48 -12.00
N PRO A 64 14.63 -4.18 -12.06
CA PRO A 64 15.27 -4.49 -13.35
C PRO A 64 14.39 -5.37 -14.25
N LEU A 65 13.63 -6.31 -13.67
CA LEU A 65 12.67 -7.13 -14.42
C LEU A 65 11.52 -6.30 -14.99
N LEU A 66 10.98 -5.34 -14.23
CA LEU A 66 9.91 -4.43 -14.69
C LEU A 66 10.38 -3.59 -15.88
N VAL A 67 11.61 -3.08 -15.84
CA VAL A 67 12.14 -2.30 -16.96
C VAL A 67 12.46 -3.18 -18.18
N ALA A 68 13.00 -4.38 -17.97
CA ALA A 68 13.22 -5.34 -19.05
C ALA A 68 11.89 -5.77 -19.71
N GLU A 69 10.85 -6.01 -18.91
CA GLU A 69 9.50 -6.30 -19.38
C GLU A 69 8.94 -5.16 -20.23
N LEU A 70 9.09 -3.91 -19.76
CA LEU A 70 8.67 -2.72 -20.51
C LEU A 70 9.32 -2.67 -21.90
N VAL A 71 10.62 -2.95 -22.01
CA VAL A 71 11.33 -2.95 -23.31
C VAL A 71 10.78 -4.03 -24.25
N VAL A 72 10.41 -5.20 -23.73
CA VAL A 72 9.81 -6.27 -24.54
C VAL A 72 8.43 -5.84 -25.08
N VAL A 73 7.61 -5.16 -24.27
CA VAL A 73 6.25 -4.76 -24.69
C VAL A 73 6.21 -3.44 -25.45
N SER A 74 7.29 -2.65 -25.47
CA SER A 74 7.31 -1.33 -26.09
C SER A 74 7.33 -1.35 -27.63
N GLY A 75 7.50 -2.52 -28.25
CA GLY A 75 7.57 -2.66 -29.70
C GLY A 75 8.91 -2.24 -30.32
N LEU A 76 9.99 -2.20 -29.53
CA LEU A 76 11.35 -1.97 -30.04
C LEU A 76 11.79 -3.08 -30.99
N SER A 77 12.60 -2.74 -32.01
CA SER A 77 13.27 -3.75 -32.83
C SER A 77 14.21 -4.60 -31.96
N LYS A 78 14.51 -5.82 -32.39
CA LYS A 78 15.38 -6.73 -31.64
C LYS A 78 16.77 -6.13 -31.42
N GLU A 79 17.28 -5.40 -32.41
CA GLU A 79 18.58 -4.74 -32.39
C GLU A 79 18.61 -3.59 -31.39
N ALA A 80 17.55 -2.77 -31.35
CA ALA A 80 17.43 -1.69 -30.39
C ALA A 80 17.22 -2.23 -28.96
N ALA A 81 16.37 -3.24 -28.80
CA ALA A 81 16.12 -3.88 -27.51
C ALA A 81 17.41 -4.50 -26.91
N LYS A 82 18.26 -5.15 -27.72
CA LYS A 82 19.55 -5.69 -27.28
C LYS A 82 20.51 -4.64 -26.72
N LYS A 83 20.43 -3.39 -27.21
CA LYS A 83 21.25 -2.27 -26.75
C LYS A 83 20.62 -1.54 -25.56
N THR A 84 19.30 -1.42 -25.55
CA THR A 84 18.57 -0.62 -24.55
C THR A 84 18.31 -1.38 -23.25
N THR A 85 17.93 -2.66 -23.34
CA THR A 85 17.64 -3.49 -22.15
C THR A 85 18.78 -3.51 -21.13
N PRO A 86 20.04 -3.83 -21.47
CA PRO A 86 21.11 -3.91 -20.47
C PRO A 86 21.42 -2.55 -19.83
N ARG A 87 21.39 -1.46 -20.59
CA ARG A 87 21.60 -0.10 -20.05
C ARG A 87 20.56 0.25 -19.00
N LEU A 88 19.30 -0.04 -19.30
CA LEU A 88 18.18 0.21 -18.40
C LEU A 88 18.18 -0.71 -17.17
N VAL A 89 18.51 -1.99 -17.34
CA VAL A 89 18.67 -2.96 -16.24
C VAL A 89 19.78 -2.51 -15.29
N VAL A 90 20.94 -2.11 -15.82
CA VAL A 90 22.05 -1.60 -15.01
C VAL A 90 21.67 -0.30 -14.29
N ALA A 91 21.00 0.63 -14.98
CA ALA A 91 20.52 1.84 -14.34
C ALA A 91 19.52 1.55 -13.21
N ALA A 92 18.58 0.62 -13.40
CA ALA A 92 17.64 0.19 -12.37
C ALA A 92 18.35 -0.47 -11.17
N LEU A 93 19.36 -1.32 -11.41
CA LEU A 93 20.16 -1.91 -10.35
C LEU A 93 20.92 -0.84 -9.56
N LEU A 94 21.58 0.10 -10.24
CA LEU A 94 22.31 1.19 -9.60
C LEU A 94 21.38 2.13 -8.83
N MET A 95 20.19 2.42 -9.34
CA MET A 95 19.16 3.21 -8.64
C MET A 95 18.82 2.60 -7.28
N ILE A 96 18.54 1.29 -7.23
CA ILE A 96 18.20 0.61 -5.97
C ILE A 96 19.44 0.45 -5.07
N ALA A 97 20.57 0.03 -5.64
CA ALA A 97 21.80 -0.21 -4.90
C ALA A 97 22.34 1.06 -4.22
N THR A 98 22.22 2.20 -4.87
CA THR A 98 22.65 3.50 -4.30
C THR A 98 21.60 4.10 -3.36
N GLY A 99 20.32 3.74 -3.49
CA GLY A 99 19.29 4.16 -2.54
C GLY A 99 19.40 3.49 -1.17
N TYR A 100 19.89 2.25 -1.11
CA TYR A 100 19.93 1.48 0.15
C TYR A 100 20.87 2.06 1.22
N PRO A 101 22.12 2.47 0.91
CA PRO A 101 22.99 3.12 1.89
C PRO A 101 22.38 4.37 2.51
N GLY A 102 21.64 5.14 1.71
CA GLY A 102 20.92 6.31 2.20
C GLY A 102 19.72 5.96 3.07
N GLU A 103 19.02 4.86 2.80
CA GLU A 103 17.93 4.36 3.65
C GLU A 103 18.43 3.94 5.02
N THR A 104 19.59 3.28 5.08
CA THR A 104 20.20 2.83 6.34
C THR A 104 20.96 3.92 7.10
N ALA A 105 21.03 5.14 6.56
CA ALA A 105 21.71 6.25 7.21
C ALA A 105 20.90 6.75 8.42
N ALA A 106 21.59 7.26 9.44
CA ALA A 106 20.93 7.86 10.59
C ALA A 106 20.10 9.10 10.19
N ASP A 107 18.95 9.29 10.84
CA ASP A 107 18.10 10.48 10.67
C ASP A 107 18.89 11.78 10.79
N GLY A 108 18.58 12.76 9.94
CA GLY A 108 19.25 14.06 9.90
C GLY A 108 20.66 14.01 9.29
N SER A 109 21.17 12.84 8.90
CA SER A 109 22.46 12.72 8.22
C SER A 109 22.41 13.23 6.79
N SER A 110 23.42 14.00 6.39
CA SER A 110 23.63 14.40 5.00
C SER A 110 23.84 13.19 4.06
N THR A 111 24.26 12.05 4.60
CA THR A 111 24.42 10.78 3.88
C THR A 111 23.13 10.35 3.18
N ARG A 112 21.97 10.49 3.85
CA ARG A 112 20.65 10.14 3.26
C ARG A 112 20.36 11.01 2.04
N THR A 113 20.61 12.31 2.13
CA THR A 113 20.41 13.26 1.02
C THR A 113 21.33 12.95 -0.15
N VAL A 114 22.63 12.74 0.09
CA VAL A 114 23.62 12.48 -0.96
C VAL A 114 23.30 11.21 -1.74
N TRP A 115 23.04 10.10 -1.05
CA TRP A 115 22.67 8.85 -1.71
C TRP A 115 21.30 8.92 -2.39
N GLY A 116 20.36 9.67 -1.81
CA GLY A 116 19.08 9.97 -2.45
C GLY A 116 19.24 10.70 -3.78
N ILE A 117 20.13 11.70 -3.86
CA ILE A 117 20.44 12.42 -5.09
C ILE A 117 21.09 11.49 -6.11
N ILE A 118 22.07 10.67 -5.70
CA ILE A 118 22.75 9.71 -6.58
C ILE A 118 21.74 8.71 -7.18
N SER A 119 20.88 8.12 -6.34
CA SER A 119 19.79 7.23 -6.76
C SER A 119 18.84 7.93 -7.73
N SER A 120 18.48 9.19 -7.45
CA SER A 120 17.59 9.99 -8.29
C SER A 120 18.15 10.24 -9.69
N ILE A 121 19.46 10.36 -9.87
CA ILE A 121 20.08 10.50 -11.20
C ILE A 121 19.79 9.27 -12.06
N PHE A 122 19.92 8.06 -11.50
CA PHE A 122 19.59 6.83 -12.21
C PHE A 122 18.09 6.72 -12.51
N MET A 123 17.24 7.14 -11.56
CA MET A 123 15.79 7.21 -11.80
C MET A 123 15.44 8.16 -12.95
N LEU A 124 16.05 9.35 -12.97
CA LEU A 124 15.86 10.32 -14.05
C LEU A 124 16.33 9.78 -15.40
N TYR A 125 17.41 8.99 -15.43
CA TYR A 125 17.83 8.32 -16.67
C TYR A 125 16.80 7.28 -17.16
N VAL A 126 16.22 6.48 -16.26
CA VAL A 126 15.13 5.54 -16.60
C VAL A 126 13.90 6.28 -17.12
N LEU A 127 13.50 7.39 -16.46
CA LEU A 127 12.40 8.24 -16.90
C LEU A 127 12.68 8.91 -18.25
N TYR A 128 13.92 9.35 -18.49
CA TYR A 128 14.35 9.89 -19.77
C TYR A 128 14.15 8.85 -20.89
N GLU A 129 14.62 7.61 -20.73
CA GLU A 129 14.44 6.56 -21.73
C GLU A 129 12.94 6.23 -21.94
N LEU A 130 12.14 6.23 -20.87
CA LEU A 130 10.70 5.98 -20.91
C LEU A 130 9.91 7.05 -21.69
N PHE A 131 10.29 8.33 -21.61
CA PHE A 131 9.52 9.44 -22.23
C PHE A 131 10.13 9.98 -23.52
N ALA A 132 11.46 10.06 -23.61
CA ALA A 132 12.18 10.75 -24.69
C ALA A 132 13.20 9.86 -25.41
N GLY A 133 13.74 8.83 -24.74
CA GLY A 133 14.69 7.89 -25.33
C GLY A 133 14.03 6.84 -26.24
N GLU A 134 14.72 5.72 -26.43
CA GLU A 134 14.35 4.72 -27.44
C GLU A 134 13.01 4.05 -27.11
N VAL A 135 12.76 3.78 -25.82
CA VAL A 135 11.49 3.20 -25.37
C VAL A 135 10.35 4.19 -25.60
N GLY A 136 10.52 5.46 -25.20
CA GLY A 136 9.51 6.49 -25.37
C GLY A 136 9.12 6.74 -26.84
N LYS A 137 10.10 6.74 -27.74
CA LYS A 137 9.86 6.84 -29.20
C LYS A 137 9.06 5.64 -29.71
N ALA A 138 9.43 4.43 -29.31
CA ALA A 138 8.75 3.21 -29.72
C ALA A 138 7.30 3.14 -29.21
N LEU A 139 7.03 3.59 -27.98
CA LEU A 139 5.67 3.67 -27.43
C LEU A 139 4.81 4.71 -28.18
N LYS A 140 5.39 5.84 -28.55
CA LYS A 140 4.71 6.92 -29.30
C LYS A 140 4.39 6.55 -30.74
N SER A 141 5.15 5.65 -31.36
CA SER A 141 4.90 5.21 -32.74
C SER A 141 3.76 4.20 -32.86
N GLN A 142 3.31 3.61 -31.75
CA GLN A 142 2.17 2.70 -31.74
C GLN A 142 0.86 3.47 -31.92
N SER A 143 -0.03 2.96 -32.78
CA SER A 143 -1.32 3.57 -33.08
C SER A 143 -2.49 2.76 -32.51
N GLY A 144 -3.70 3.34 -32.58
CA GLY A 144 -4.93 2.71 -32.14
C GLY A 144 -5.03 2.49 -30.63
N GLU A 145 -5.90 1.56 -30.23
CA GLU A 145 -6.17 1.27 -28.82
C GLU A 145 -4.93 0.78 -28.06
N VAL A 146 -4.11 -0.04 -28.71
CA VAL A 146 -2.85 -0.55 -28.13
C VAL A 146 -1.88 0.60 -27.85
N GLY A 147 -1.73 1.53 -28.79
CA GLY A 147 -0.90 2.72 -28.60
C GLY A 147 -1.37 3.57 -27.43
N SER A 148 -2.68 3.78 -27.27
CA SER A 148 -3.22 4.50 -26.11
C SER A 148 -2.87 3.82 -24.78
N LYS A 149 -3.10 2.50 -24.67
CA LYS A 149 -2.78 1.74 -23.45
C LYS A 149 -1.30 1.78 -23.12
N LEU A 150 -0.43 1.56 -24.11
CA LEU A 150 1.03 1.62 -23.93
C LEU A 150 1.51 3.02 -23.54
N ASN A 151 0.91 4.06 -24.11
CA ASN A 151 1.20 5.45 -23.74
C ASN A 151 0.64 5.85 -22.37
N ASN A 152 -0.33 5.13 -21.81
CA ASN A 152 -0.78 5.33 -20.43
C ASN A 152 0.14 4.64 -19.42
N VAL A 153 0.76 3.51 -19.79
CA VAL A 153 1.71 2.78 -18.92
C VAL A 153 2.86 3.67 -18.46
N ARG A 154 3.41 4.56 -19.31
CA ARG A 154 4.48 5.48 -18.87
C ARG A 154 4.06 6.45 -17.78
N TYR A 155 2.82 6.94 -17.83
CA TYR A 155 2.28 7.82 -16.79
C TYR A 155 1.99 7.02 -15.53
N LEU A 156 1.42 5.82 -15.66
CA LEU A 156 1.23 4.91 -14.54
C LEU A 156 2.56 4.62 -13.84
N LEU A 157 3.63 4.32 -14.59
CA LEU A 157 4.97 4.12 -14.03
C LEU A 157 5.50 5.38 -13.36
N LEU A 158 5.39 6.55 -13.99
CA LEU A 158 5.80 7.82 -13.38
C LEU A 158 5.10 8.06 -12.04
N PHE A 159 3.78 7.91 -11.99
CA PHE A 159 3.02 8.16 -10.76
C PHE A 159 3.31 7.12 -9.68
N THR A 160 3.31 5.83 -10.04
CA THR A 160 3.54 4.75 -9.07
C THR A 160 4.98 4.72 -8.55
N TRP A 161 5.96 5.00 -9.41
CA TRP A 161 7.37 5.02 -9.00
C TRP A 161 7.76 6.34 -8.35
N GLY A 162 7.14 7.46 -8.75
CA GLY A 162 7.37 8.78 -8.18
C GLY A 162 7.01 8.88 -6.69
N VAL A 163 6.14 8.00 -6.19
CA VAL A 163 5.83 7.91 -4.75
C VAL A 163 7.06 7.51 -3.93
N TYR A 164 7.96 6.68 -4.44
CA TYR A 164 9.11 6.19 -3.66
C TYR A 164 10.14 7.27 -3.30
N PRO A 165 10.66 8.11 -4.22
CA PRO A 165 11.58 9.18 -3.83
C PRO A 165 10.89 10.23 -2.93
N ILE A 166 9.58 10.47 -3.11
CA ILE A 166 8.81 11.33 -2.21
C ILE A 166 8.78 10.74 -0.81
N ALA A 167 8.41 9.46 -0.67
CA ALA A 167 8.41 8.76 0.62
C ALA A 167 9.81 8.73 1.24
N TYR A 168 10.85 8.54 0.44
CA TYR A 168 12.24 8.57 0.89
C TYR A 168 12.64 9.93 1.47
N ILE A 169 12.26 11.04 0.82
CA ILE A 169 12.51 12.40 1.32
C ILE A 169 11.72 12.66 2.61
N LEU A 170 10.44 12.29 2.62
CA LEU A 170 9.55 12.51 3.76
C LEU A 170 9.85 11.59 4.95
N GLY A 171 10.57 10.50 4.72
CA GLY A 171 10.96 9.54 5.75
C GLY A 171 11.99 10.07 6.75
N ASP A 172 12.64 11.21 6.46
CA ASP A 172 13.59 11.86 7.38
C ASP A 172 13.12 13.27 7.75
N GLU A 173 12.27 13.33 8.77
CA GLU A 173 11.74 14.57 9.34
C GLU A 173 12.78 15.42 10.08
N LYS A 174 14.01 14.93 10.25
CA LYS A 174 15.12 15.68 10.88
C LYS A 174 16.12 16.19 9.85
N SER A 175 15.89 15.90 8.56
CA SER A 175 16.75 16.39 7.50
C SER A 175 16.62 17.91 7.34
N TRP A 176 17.73 18.54 6.94
CA TRP A 176 17.74 19.97 6.57
C TRP A 176 16.70 20.30 5.48
N LEU A 177 16.36 19.33 4.64
CA LEU A 177 15.36 19.45 3.59
C LEU A 177 13.95 19.49 4.18
N ALA A 178 13.65 18.63 5.15
CA ALA A 178 12.39 18.68 5.89
C ALA A 178 12.24 19.99 6.66
N ASP A 179 13.33 20.53 7.23
CA ASP A 179 13.33 21.81 7.93
C ASP A 179 12.96 22.95 6.97
N THR A 180 13.60 22.97 5.80
CA THR A 180 13.38 23.98 4.76
C THR A 180 11.95 23.97 4.23
N LEU A 181 11.32 22.78 4.15
CA LEU A 181 9.95 22.61 3.67
C LEU A 181 8.89 22.76 4.78
N GLY A 182 9.28 23.03 6.02
CA GLY A 182 8.35 23.12 7.17
C GLY A 182 7.67 21.80 7.51
N LEU A 183 8.35 20.68 7.26
CA LEU A 183 7.88 19.32 7.50
C LEU A 183 8.43 18.72 8.80
N SER A 184 9.51 19.28 9.34
CA SER A 184 10.14 18.80 10.57
C SER A 184 9.26 18.96 11.81
N GLY A 185 9.27 17.96 12.69
CA GLY A 185 8.63 18.02 14.01
C GLY A 185 7.11 17.87 14.02
N ARG A 186 6.50 17.36 12.94
CA ARG A 186 5.04 17.12 12.90
C ARG A 186 4.63 15.85 13.68
N THR A 187 5.54 14.89 13.85
CA THR A 187 5.23 13.58 14.44
C THR A 187 5.25 13.57 15.98
N GLN A 188 6.09 14.39 16.63
CA GLN A 188 6.15 14.46 18.10
C GLN A 188 4.85 14.96 18.75
N ARG A 189 4.03 15.72 18.00
CA ARG A 189 2.75 16.23 18.51
C ARG A 189 1.67 15.16 18.71
N VAL A 190 1.84 13.98 18.12
CA VAL A 190 0.85 12.89 18.18
C VAL A 190 1.21 11.84 19.23
N THR A 191 2.51 11.68 19.55
CA THR A 191 2.99 10.68 20.51
C THR A 191 3.15 11.20 21.93
N GLU A 192 3.13 12.51 22.15
CA GLU A 192 2.98 13.02 23.52
C GLU A 192 1.55 12.67 24.00
N PRO A 193 1.39 11.88 25.08
CA PRO A 193 0.08 11.81 25.72
C PRO A 193 -0.33 13.24 26.06
N PRO A 194 -1.62 13.62 25.89
CA PRO A 194 -2.06 14.97 26.22
C PRO A 194 -1.51 15.27 27.62
N LYS A 195 -0.65 16.28 27.73
CA LYS A 195 -0.17 16.75 29.03
C LYS A 195 -1.44 16.94 29.82
N ALA A 196 -1.66 16.09 30.83
CA ALA A 196 -2.74 16.30 31.76
C ALA A 196 -2.43 17.69 32.30
N HIS A 197 -3.16 18.70 31.83
CA HIS A 197 -3.21 19.97 32.49
C HIS A 197 -3.67 19.58 33.88
N ALA A 198 -2.71 19.50 34.80
CA ALA A 198 -3.00 19.33 36.20
C ALA A 198 -3.91 20.52 36.49
N ILE A 199 -5.21 20.25 36.55
CA ILE A 199 -6.20 21.20 37.00
C ILE A 199 -5.70 21.51 38.41
N SER A 200 -5.03 22.64 38.57
CA SER A 200 -4.60 23.12 39.85
C SER A 200 -5.86 23.19 40.68
N ARG A 201 -5.93 22.36 41.73
CA ARG A 201 -7.03 22.40 42.69
C ARG A 201 -7.11 23.86 43.17
N PRO A 202 -8.24 24.55 43.01
CA PRO A 202 -8.38 25.90 43.52
C PRO A 202 -8.10 25.89 45.03
N SER A 203 -7.27 26.82 45.50
CA SER A 203 -6.95 27.02 46.91
C SER A 203 -8.21 27.43 47.68
N GLY A 204 -9.01 26.45 48.09
CA GLY A 204 -10.32 26.69 48.70
C GLY A 204 -11.24 25.48 48.77
N TRP A 205 -10.92 24.39 48.07
CA TRP A 205 -11.69 23.15 48.18
C TRP A 205 -11.41 22.43 49.50
N LYS A 206 -12.30 22.62 50.49
CA LYS A 206 -12.35 21.79 51.70
C LYS A 206 -13.04 20.46 51.41
N GLU A 207 -12.38 19.37 51.75
CA GLU A 207 -12.99 18.03 51.72
C GLU A 207 -14.15 17.97 52.72
N ARG A 208 -15.32 17.51 52.28
CA ARG A 208 -16.43 17.21 53.20
C ARG A 208 -16.01 16.07 54.12
N PRO A 209 -16.18 16.19 55.45
CA PRO A 209 -15.87 15.09 56.35
C PRO A 209 -16.76 13.90 56.04
N ARG A 210 -16.13 12.75 55.86
CA ARG A 210 -16.79 11.46 55.66
C ARG A 210 -17.61 11.15 56.92
N SER A 211 -18.92 10.96 56.78
CA SER A 211 -19.78 10.57 57.89
C SER A 211 -19.32 9.22 58.43
N LYS A 212 -19.05 9.14 59.74
CA LYS A 212 -18.88 7.87 60.44
C LYS A 212 -20.25 7.20 60.51
N ASP A 213 -20.44 6.15 59.72
CA ASP A 213 -21.60 5.29 59.87
C ASP A 213 -21.56 4.64 61.25
N ARG A 214 -22.54 5.00 62.08
CA ARG A 214 -22.81 4.39 63.37
C ARG A 214 -23.28 2.95 63.11
N GLY A 215 -22.61 2.00 63.76
CA GLY A 215 -22.94 0.59 63.70
C GLY A 215 -24.39 0.33 64.08
N LEU A 216 -25.08 -0.42 63.22
CA LEU A 216 -26.30 -1.15 63.56
C LEU A 216 -26.01 -2.62 63.31
N SER A 217 -25.83 -3.36 64.40
CA SER A 217 -25.89 -4.81 64.44
C SER A 217 -27.33 -5.24 64.20
N HIS A 218 -27.60 -6.12 63.23
CA HIS A 218 -28.66 -7.12 63.32
C HIS A 218 -28.46 -8.26 62.30
N SER A 219 -28.27 -9.46 62.86
CA SER A 219 -28.73 -10.78 62.39
C SER A 219 -28.60 -11.15 60.90
N SER A 220 -27.75 -12.15 60.64
CA SER A 220 -27.68 -12.90 59.38
C SER A 220 -28.98 -13.66 59.06
N PRO A 221 -29.44 -13.61 57.80
CA PRO A 221 -30.20 -14.70 57.21
C PRO A 221 -29.40 -15.38 56.11
N SER A 222 -29.49 -16.71 56.12
CA SER A 222 -28.92 -17.68 55.19
C SER A 222 -29.17 -17.39 53.69
N LEU A 223 -28.11 -17.60 52.90
CA LEU A 223 -28.06 -18.13 51.53
C LEU A 223 -29.31 -17.96 50.64
N ARG A 224 -29.20 -17.09 49.62
CA ARG A 224 -29.65 -17.35 48.23
C ARG A 224 -29.13 -16.26 47.29
N SER A 225 -28.57 -16.70 46.16
CA SER A 225 -28.38 -15.95 44.90
C SER A 225 -27.42 -14.74 44.91
N ALA A 226 -26.11 -15.02 44.86
CA ALA A 226 -25.13 -14.06 44.36
C ALA A 226 -25.28 -13.91 42.83
N SER A 227 -25.90 -12.83 42.38
CA SER A 227 -25.89 -12.40 40.98
C SER A 227 -24.46 -11.96 40.62
N ARG A 228 -23.67 -12.89 40.12
CA ARG A 228 -22.42 -12.59 39.42
C ARG A 228 -22.78 -11.87 38.12
N CYS A 229 -22.40 -10.60 38.00
CA CYS A 229 -22.25 -9.97 36.70
C CYS A 229 -21.10 -10.65 35.95
N THR A 230 -21.40 -11.73 35.24
CA THR A 230 -20.52 -12.26 34.20
C THR A 230 -20.78 -11.48 32.92
N CYS A 231 -19.81 -10.66 32.48
CA CYS A 231 -19.72 -10.27 31.08
C CYS A 231 -19.46 -11.55 30.28
N ARG A 232 -20.50 -12.09 29.64
CA ARG A 232 -20.37 -13.12 28.61
C ARG A 232 -19.91 -12.43 27.34
N ILE A 233 -18.78 -12.88 26.79
CA ILE A 233 -18.46 -12.73 25.38
C ILE A 233 -19.61 -13.41 24.63
N VAL A 234 -20.41 -12.63 23.89
CA VAL A 234 -21.45 -13.15 23.02
C VAL A 234 -20.83 -13.32 21.65
N ASP A 235 -20.76 -14.57 21.21
CA ASP A 235 -20.32 -14.99 19.89
C ASP A 235 -21.07 -14.22 18.78
N ALA A 236 -20.29 -13.69 17.85
CA ALA A 236 -20.76 -12.88 16.74
C ALA A 236 -21.26 -13.76 15.58
N GLU A 237 -22.44 -14.38 15.71
CA GLU A 237 -23.05 -15.15 14.61
C GLU A 237 -24.56 -14.97 14.43
N ASP A 238 -25.18 -13.90 14.93
CA ASP A 238 -26.66 -13.75 14.82
C ASP A 238 -27.20 -12.38 14.37
N SER A 239 -26.43 -11.67 13.53
CA SER A 239 -26.84 -10.38 12.94
C SER A 239 -27.34 -10.50 11.49
N ILE A 240 -28.16 -11.50 11.15
CA ILE A 240 -28.99 -11.50 9.93
C ILE A 240 -30.36 -12.11 10.23
N ALA A 241 -31.20 -11.43 11.02
CA ALA A 241 -32.66 -11.57 10.97
C ALA A 241 -33.34 -10.68 12.01
N ARG A 242 -33.69 -9.43 11.63
CA ARG A 242 -34.87 -8.69 12.12
C ARG A 242 -34.91 -7.26 11.57
N CYS A 243 -35.40 -7.12 10.34
CA CYS A 243 -36.10 -5.90 9.90
C CYS A 243 -37.39 -6.36 9.22
N ARG A 244 -38.49 -6.47 9.98
CA ARG A 244 -39.84 -6.61 9.43
C ARG A 244 -40.49 -5.23 9.34
N PHE A 245 -40.90 -4.90 8.11
CA PHE A 245 -42.19 -4.32 7.71
C PHE A 245 -42.87 -3.30 8.63
N ASN A 246 -43.00 -2.07 8.12
CA ASN A 246 -44.20 -1.27 8.35
C ASN A 246 -44.75 -0.85 6.96
N ALA A 247 -45.93 -1.35 6.63
CA ALA A 247 -46.63 -1.07 5.38
C ALA A 247 -47.85 -0.20 5.70
N SER A 248 -47.91 0.99 5.11
CA SER A 248 -49.09 1.85 5.09
C SER A 248 -49.74 1.75 3.71
N SER A 249 -51.04 1.52 3.73
CA SER A 249 -51.94 1.20 2.62
C SER A 249 -52.20 2.36 1.65
N THR A 250 -52.04 2.13 0.35
CA THR A 250 -52.84 2.80 -0.69
C THR A 250 -52.98 1.92 -1.95
N THR A 251 -54.17 1.34 -2.11
CA THR A 251 -54.90 0.94 -3.34
C THR A 251 -54.15 0.61 -4.65
N LEU A 252 -54.36 -0.63 -5.14
CA LEU A 252 -54.15 -1.10 -6.52
C LEU A 252 -55.21 -0.55 -7.49
N PRO A 253 -54.96 -0.62 -8.82
CA PRO A 253 -55.67 -1.64 -9.59
C PRO A 253 -54.82 -2.40 -10.65
N THR A 254 -54.94 -3.73 -10.59
CA THR A 254 -55.20 -4.75 -11.65
C THR A 254 -54.44 -4.80 -12.99
N GLU A 255 -53.82 -5.98 -13.22
CA GLU A 255 -53.75 -6.82 -14.46
C GLU A 255 -53.00 -6.28 -15.70
N THR A 256 -52.21 -7.02 -16.51
CA THR A 256 -51.91 -8.45 -16.79
C THR A 256 -50.57 -8.56 -17.56
N PRO A 257 -49.97 -9.76 -17.77
CA PRO A 257 -48.57 -9.94 -18.20
C PRO A 257 -48.39 -10.27 -19.70
N ARG A 258 -47.31 -9.79 -20.35
CA ARG A 258 -46.78 -10.38 -21.61
C ARG A 258 -45.27 -10.21 -21.81
N SER A 259 -44.64 -11.37 -22.06
CA SER A 259 -43.60 -11.66 -23.07
C SER A 259 -42.16 -11.13 -22.95
N ALA A 260 -41.29 -12.11 -22.65
CA ALA A 260 -39.98 -12.45 -23.21
C ALA A 260 -39.37 -11.68 -24.42
N ALA A 261 -38.02 -11.78 -24.46
CA ALA A 261 -37.07 -11.65 -25.58
C ALA A 261 -36.70 -10.20 -25.97
N ASN A 262 -35.43 -9.81 -26.26
CA ASN A 262 -34.40 -10.50 -27.02
C ASN A 262 -32.99 -9.94 -26.77
N CYS A 263 -31.98 -10.82 -26.89
CA CYS A 263 -30.58 -10.51 -27.15
C CYS A 263 -30.34 -10.21 -28.64
N SER A 264 -29.45 -9.25 -28.95
CA SER A 264 -28.69 -9.17 -30.22
C SER A 264 -27.40 -8.39 -29.92
N MET A 265 -26.21 -9.02 -29.87
CA MET A 265 -25.34 -9.40 -30.99
C MET A 265 -25.05 -8.23 -31.95
N PHE A 266 -23.85 -7.66 -31.85
CA PHE A 266 -23.23 -6.87 -32.91
C PHE A 266 -21.84 -7.45 -33.21
N ARG A 267 -21.61 -7.64 -34.52
CA ARG A 267 -20.41 -8.18 -35.17
C ARG A 267 -19.17 -7.34 -34.93
#